data_AF-A0A7S1I9H6-F1
#
_entry.id   AF-A0A7S1I9H6-F1
#
_cell.length_a   1.000
_cell.length_b   1.000
_cell.length_c   1.000
_cell.angle_alpha   90.00
_cell.angle_beta   90.00
_cell.angle_gamma   90.00
#
_symmetry.space_group_name_H-M   'P 1'
#
loop_
_entity.id
_entity.type
_entity.pdbx_description
1 polymer ?
#
loop_
_entity_poly.entity_id
_entity_poly.type
_entity_poly.pdbx_seq_one_letter_code
_entity_poly.pdbx_strand_id
1 'polypeptide(L)'
;LEPPLHAGRQHWLRSLHTVMSWIADLPRLRSSRFDQAVSVGQNLETVNPSSATYRNLLTRLRPGMLLQAYQDVEKKLMAVEQYFTTWMRYQALWDMELDQIYQLLGNDIANWLALLRDISKSRHVVDGTVNTKTFGVFRVNYQEIQKQVNLKYDNTNKCVLIQFRNTLGKEMVAFHRTILSERQQIENSNFDTLESAVVFLVKQPIIKKRMGHFNRLLATFVDGEKALTKERVKLDGQWLTAET
;
A
#
# COMPACT_ATOMS: atom_id res chain seq x y z
N LEU A 1 -1.01 8.15 -14.04
CA LEU A 1 -2.39 8.70 -14.10
C LEU A 1 -2.76 8.84 -15.56
N GLU A 2 -3.80 8.15 -16.00
CA GLU A 2 -4.38 8.38 -17.32
C GLU A 2 -5.72 9.10 -17.15
N PRO A 3 -5.90 10.31 -17.71
CA PRO A 3 -4.88 11.19 -18.30
C PRO A 3 -3.92 11.79 -17.24
N PRO A 4 -2.76 12.36 -17.66
CA PRO A 4 -1.80 12.96 -16.73
C PRO A 4 -2.38 14.19 -16.01
N LEU A 5 -1.87 14.49 -14.82
CA LEU A 5 -2.35 15.60 -13.98
C LEU A 5 -2.33 16.95 -14.72
N HIS A 6 -1.31 17.19 -15.55
CA HIS A 6 -1.22 18.39 -16.39
C HIS A 6 -2.33 18.49 -17.45
N ALA A 7 -2.74 17.37 -18.06
CA ALA A 7 -3.88 17.36 -18.97
C ALA A 7 -5.18 17.65 -18.21
N GLY A 8 -5.31 17.14 -16.99
CA GLY A 8 -6.37 17.50 -16.07
C GLY A 8 -6.40 19.01 -15.76
N ARG A 9 -5.26 19.61 -15.43
CA ARG A 9 -5.12 21.05 -15.22
C ARG A 9 -5.55 21.85 -16.45
N GLN A 10 -5.07 21.48 -17.64
CA GLN A 10 -5.42 22.13 -18.89
C GLN A 10 -6.92 22.05 -19.18
N HIS A 11 -7.56 20.91 -18.90
CA HIS A 11 -9.00 20.75 -19.06
C HIS A 11 -9.82 21.66 -18.13
N TRP A 12 -9.42 21.79 -16.86
CA TRP A 12 -10.08 22.68 -15.89
C TRP A 12 -9.95 24.15 -16.29
N LEU A 13 -8.74 24.57 -16.67
CA LEU A 13 -8.49 25.95 -17.11
C LEU A 13 -9.30 26.28 -18.38
N ARG A 14 -9.30 25.37 -19.36
CA ARG A 14 -10.11 25.52 -20.57
C ARG A 14 -11.60 25.60 -20.24
N SER A 15 -12.11 24.74 -19.38
CA SER A 15 -13.54 24.75 -19.00
C SER A 15 -13.94 26.05 -18.30
N LEU A 16 -13.09 26.58 -17.42
CA LEU A 16 -13.30 27.88 -16.78
C LEU A 16 -13.34 29.00 -17.83
N HIS A 17 -12.38 29.01 -18.75
CA HIS A 17 -12.33 29.99 -19.84
C HIS A 17 -13.52 29.86 -20.80
N THR A 18 -14.00 28.66 -21.10
CA THR A 18 -15.17 28.43 -21.94
C THR A 18 -16.43 29.02 -21.30
N VAL A 19 -16.67 28.75 -20.01
CA VAL A 19 -17.81 29.33 -19.28
C VAL A 19 -17.71 30.85 -19.24
N MET A 20 -16.51 31.39 -19.03
CA MET A 20 -16.27 32.82 -19.06
C MET A 20 -16.55 33.41 -20.46
N SER A 21 -16.15 32.73 -21.53
CA SER A 21 -16.45 33.12 -22.91
C SER A 21 -17.95 33.11 -23.18
N TRP A 22 -18.68 32.04 -22.80
CA TRP A 22 -20.13 31.97 -22.97
C TRP A 22 -20.86 33.14 -22.31
N ILE A 23 -20.47 33.48 -21.08
CA ILE A 23 -21.06 34.63 -20.36
C ILE A 23 -20.68 35.94 -21.07
N ALA A 24 -19.43 36.07 -21.52
CA ALA A 24 -18.94 37.28 -22.18
C ALA A 24 -19.50 37.46 -23.60
N ASP A 25 -19.88 36.38 -24.27
CA ASP A 25 -20.38 36.30 -25.65
C ASP A 25 -21.92 36.32 -25.74
N LEU A 26 -22.64 36.26 -24.62
CA LEU A 26 -24.11 36.33 -24.63
C LEU A 26 -24.58 37.68 -25.24
N PRO A 27 -25.41 37.66 -26.29
CA PRO A 27 -25.99 38.88 -26.84
C PRO A 27 -26.97 39.49 -25.83
N ARG A 28 -26.90 40.81 -25.65
CA ARG A 28 -27.88 41.53 -24.84
C ARG A 28 -29.23 41.57 -25.58
N LEU A 29 -30.32 41.38 -24.85
CA LEU A 29 -31.68 41.55 -25.39
C LEU A 29 -31.85 43.01 -25.81
N ARG A 30 -31.97 43.26 -27.11
CA ARG A 30 -32.26 44.59 -27.67
C ARG A 30 -33.72 44.64 -28.09
N SER A 31 -34.48 45.58 -27.54
CA SER A 31 -35.78 45.96 -28.11
C SER A 31 -35.51 46.89 -29.30
N SER A 32 -35.47 46.34 -30.52
CA SER A 32 -35.12 47.08 -31.74
C SER A 32 -35.90 48.38 -31.94
N ARG A 33 -37.14 48.44 -31.44
CA ARG A 33 -38.01 49.62 -31.54
C ARG A 33 -37.70 50.74 -30.54
N PHE A 34 -37.09 50.42 -29.38
CA PHE A 34 -36.83 51.42 -28.34
C PHE A 34 -35.44 52.06 -28.53
N ASP A 35 -34.43 51.28 -28.91
CA ASP A 35 -33.07 51.79 -29.18
C ASP A 35 -33.03 52.72 -30.40
N GLN A 36 -33.83 52.45 -31.44
CA GLN A 36 -33.96 53.35 -32.59
C GLN A 36 -34.67 54.66 -32.23
N ALA A 37 -35.61 54.65 -31.28
CA ALA A 37 -36.29 55.88 -30.85
C ALA A 37 -35.38 56.76 -29.99
N VAL A 38 -34.48 56.16 -29.19
CA VAL A 38 -33.49 56.88 -28.37
C VAL A 38 -32.33 57.42 -29.22
N SER A 39 -31.89 56.70 -30.26
CA SER A 39 -30.78 57.14 -31.13
C SER A 39 -31.14 58.25 -32.12
N VAL A 40 -32.42 58.49 -32.39
CA VAL A 40 -32.89 59.63 -33.21
C VAL A 40 -32.85 60.96 -32.42
N GLY A 41 -32.80 60.92 -31.09
CA GLY A 41 -32.72 62.11 -30.22
C GLY A 41 -31.29 62.56 -29.85
N GLN A 42 -30.27 61.73 -30.06
CA GLN A 42 -28.89 62.04 -29.71
C GLN A 42 -27.95 61.69 -30.88
N ASN A 43 -27.40 62.74 -31.49
CA ASN A 43 -26.40 62.63 -32.55
C ASN A 43 -25.20 61.78 -32.09
N LEU A 44 -24.93 60.70 -32.84
CA LEU A 44 -23.63 60.09 -33.06
C LEU A 44 -22.70 60.01 -31.84
N GLU A 45 -22.93 59.01 -30.99
CA GLU A 45 -21.81 58.33 -30.37
C GLU A 45 -21.86 56.85 -30.77
N THR A 46 -20.79 56.45 -31.44
CA THR A 46 -20.39 55.10 -31.80
C THR A 46 -21.07 54.04 -30.94
N VAL A 47 -21.90 53.19 -31.57
CA VAL A 47 -22.40 51.97 -30.93
C VAL A 47 -21.18 51.11 -30.62
N ASN A 48 -20.64 51.30 -29.42
CA ASN A 48 -19.53 50.52 -28.91
C ASN A 48 -19.91 49.05 -29.06
N PRO A 49 -19.12 48.22 -29.79
CA PRO A 49 -19.43 46.79 -29.93
C PRO A 49 -19.40 46.08 -28.57
N SER A 50 -18.75 46.66 -27.55
CA SER A 50 -18.82 46.25 -26.15
C SER A 50 -20.19 46.44 -25.48
N SER A 51 -21.12 47.19 -26.09
CA SER A 51 -22.51 47.36 -25.63
C SER A 51 -23.46 46.29 -26.19
N ALA A 52 -23.04 45.49 -27.18
CA ALA A 52 -23.84 44.42 -27.75
C ALA A 52 -23.86 43.14 -26.90
N THR A 53 -22.87 42.97 -26.03
CA THR A 53 -22.59 41.70 -25.36
C THR A 53 -22.24 41.93 -23.88
N TYR A 54 -22.31 40.89 -23.04
CA TYR A 54 -22.01 41.01 -21.62
C TYR A 54 -20.52 41.05 -21.24
N ARG A 55 -19.61 41.37 -22.18
CA ARG A 55 -18.16 41.54 -21.92
C ARG A 55 -17.85 42.49 -20.76
N ASN A 56 -18.65 43.55 -20.59
CA ASN A 56 -18.54 44.51 -19.49
C ASN A 56 -18.87 43.94 -18.09
N LEU A 57 -19.39 42.71 -17.98
CA LEU A 57 -19.54 42.05 -16.68
C LEU A 57 -18.20 41.58 -16.11
N LEU A 58 -17.21 41.29 -16.96
CA LEU A 58 -15.88 40.87 -16.51
C LEU A 58 -15.14 42.00 -15.77
N THR A 59 -15.40 43.26 -16.13
CA THR A 59 -14.83 44.44 -15.45
C THR A 59 -15.56 44.80 -14.15
N ARG A 60 -16.76 44.25 -13.93
CA ARG A 60 -17.54 44.38 -12.69
C ARG A 60 -17.35 43.22 -11.73
N LEU A 61 -16.56 42.21 -12.10
CA LEU A 61 -16.23 41.12 -11.21
C LEU A 61 -15.44 41.66 -10.01
N ARG A 62 -15.70 41.16 -8.80
CA ARG A 62 -14.93 41.56 -7.63
C ARG A 62 -13.44 41.26 -7.87
N PRO A 63 -12.53 42.20 -7.57
CA PRO A 63 -11.10 41.98 -7.74
C PRO A 63 -10.69 40.76 -6.90
N GLY A 64 -9.96 39.83 -7.52
CA GLY A 64 -9.47 38.62 -6.86
C GLY A 64 -10.38 37.39 -6.91
N MET A 65 -11.64 37.47 -7.37
CA MET A 65 -12.49 36.27 -7.52
C MET A 65 -11.91 35.26 -8.52
N LEU A 66 -11.33 35.74 -9.62
CA LEU A 66 -10.67 34.88 -10.61
C LEU A 66 -9.41 34.22 -10.03
N LEU A 67 -8.65 34.96 -9.21
CA LEU A 67 -7.48 34.43 -8.52
C LEU A 67 -7.87 33.33 -7.52
N GLN A 68 -8.95 33.55 -6.76
CA GLN A 68 -9.49 32.53 -5.85
C GLN A 68 -9.93 31.27 -6.61
N ALA A 69 -10.61 31.42 -7.74
CA ALA A 69 -11.00 30.29 -8.57
C ALA A 69 -9.79 29.48 -9.06
N TYR A 70 -8.71 30.15 -9.52
CA TYR A 70 -7.47 29.45 -9.89
C TYR A 70 -6.80 28.77 -8.69
N GLN A 71 -6.75 29.42 -7.53
CA GLN A 71 -6.21 28.84 -6.31
C GLN A 71 -6.98 27.60 -5.86
N ASP A 72 -8.30 27.59 -6.01
CA ASP A 72 -9.13 26.45 -5.65
C ASP A 72 -8.93 25.26 -6.59
N VAL A 73 -8.75 25.52 -7.90
CA VAL A 73 -8.35 24.48 -8.86
C VAL A 73 -6.99 23.88 -8.48
N GLU A 74 -6.00 24.72 -8.18
CA GLU A 74 -4.66 24.26 -7.80
C GLU A 74 -4.68 23.45 -6.49
N LYS A 75 -5.43 23.90 -5.47
CA LYS A 75 -5.63 23.15 -4.21
C LYS A 75 -6.22 21.76 -4.46
N LYS A 76 -7.19 21.63 -5.37
CA LYS A 76 -7.77 20.32 -5.72
C LYS A 76 -6.76 19.43 -6.44
N LEU A 77 -5.93 19.99 -7.32
CA LEU A 77 -4.86 19.24 -7.99
C LEU A 77 -3.80 18.76 -7.00
N MET A 78 -3.37 19.61 -6.06
CA MET A 78 -2.42 19.23 -5.01
C MET A 78 -2.96 18.09 -4.13
N ALA A 79 -4.26 18.11 -3.80
CA ALA A 79 -4.88 17.03 -3.04
C ALA A 79 -4.89 15.69 -3.81
N VAL A 80 -5.06 15.72 -5.14
CA VAL A 80 -4.95 14.54 -6.00
C VAL A 80 -3.51 14.04 -6.03
N GLU A 81 -2.54 14.93 -6.17
CA GLU A 81 -1.11 14.60 -6.21
C GLU A 81 -0.66 13.96 -4.90
N GLN A 82 -0.94 14.58 -3.75
CA GLN A 82 -0.58 14.04 -2.43
C GLN A 82 -1.18 12.64 -2.20
N TYR A 83 -2.42 12.45 -2.64
CA TYR A 83 -3.09 11.15 -2.55
C TYR A 83 -2.41 10.13 -3.47
N PHE A 84 -2.05 10.51 -4.71
CA PHE A 84 -1.28 9.65 -5.63
C PHE A 84 0.11 9.29 -5.08
N THR A 85 0.84 10.22 -4.47
CA THR A 85 2.13 9.95 -3.82
C THR A 85 2.01 8.94 -2.69
N THR A 86 0.92 9.01 -1.90
CA THR A 86 0.64 8.03 -0.86
C THR A 86 0.46 6.63 -1.46
N TRP A 87 -0.21 6.52 -2.61
CA TRP A 87 -0.35 5.25 -3.34
C TRP A 87 0.95 4.76 -3.98
N MET A 88 1.76 5.65 -4.55
CA MET A 88 3.10 5.29 -5.07
C MET A 88 4.01 4.75 -3.97
N ARG A 89 3.90 5.26 -2.74
CA ARG A 89 4.63 4.73 -1.58
C ARG A 89 4.19 3.29 -1.25
N TYR A 90 2.91 2.98 -1.35
CA TYR A 90 2.45 1.60 -1.21
C TYR A 90 2.96 0.71 -2.36
N GLN A 91 3.00 1.22 -3.59
CA GLN A 91 3.59 0.48 -4.71
C GLN A 91 5.07 0.13 -4.46
N ALA A 92 5.86 1.08 -3.96
CA ALA A 92 7.27 0.87 -3.65
C ALA A 92 7.50 -0.19 -2.55
N LEU A 93 6.57 -0.33 -1.59
CA LEU A 93 6.63 -1.37 -0.57
C LEU A 93 6.49 -2.77 -1.17
N TRP A 94 5.73 -2.91 -2.27
CA TRP A 94 5.51 -4.17 -2.98
C TRP A 94 6.50 -4.41 -4.13
N ASP A 95 7.26 -3.39 -4.53
CA ASP A 95 8.37 -3.51 -5.47
C ASP A 95 9.69 -3.90 -4.77
N MET A 96 9.67 -4.11 -3.45
CA MET A 96 10.83 -4.56 -2.69
C MET A 96 11.20 -5.99 -3.10
N GLU A 97 12.46 -6.16 -3.53
CA GLU A 97 12.98 -7.44 -4.03
C GLU A 97 13.02 -8.46 -2.89
N LEU A 98 12.14 -9.47 -2.95
CA LEU A 98 11.98 -10.48 -1.90
C LEU A 98 13.28 -11.24 -1.62
N ASP A 99 14.15 -11.37 -2.61
CA ASP A 99 15.43 -12.06 -2.48
C ASP A 99 16.39 -11.36 -1.50
N GLN A 100 16.39 -10.03 -1.45
CA GLN A 100 17.21 -9.29 -0.48
C GLN A 100 16.69 -9.49 0.95
N ILE A 101 15.37 -9.52 1.11
CA ILE A 101 14.71 -9.79 2.40
C ILE A 101 15.04 -11.21 2.86
N TYR A 102 15.00 -12.19 1.94
CA TYR A 102 15.35 -13.58 2.24
C TYR A 102 16.80 -13.74 2.67
N GLN A 103 17.74 -13.03 2.04
CA GLN A 103 19.15 -13.04 2.43
C GLN A 103 19.37 -12.43 3.82
N LEU A 104 18.63 -11.36 4.16
CA LEU A 104 18.75 -10.69 5.46
C LEU A 104 18.15 -11.55 6.60
N LEU A 105 17.00 -12.20 6.36
CA LEU A 105 16.33 -13.01 7.38
C LEU A 105 17.04 -14.33 7.66
N GLY A 106 17.68 -14.93 6.64
CA GLY A 106 18.39 -16.20 6.77
C GLY A 106 17.51 -17.29 7.40
N ASN A 107 18.02 -17.93 8.46
CA ASN A 107 17.35 -19.04 9.16
C ASN A 107 16.67 -18.62 10.48
N ASP A 108 16.58 -17.33 10.80
CA ASP A 108 16.01 -16.89 12.07
C ASP A 108 14.47 -16.88 12.02
N ILE A 109 13.88 -17.95 12.56
CA ILE A 109 12.42 -18.20 12.60
C ILE A 109 11.67 -17.08 13.34
N ALA A 110 12.27 -16.44 14.34
CA ALA A 110 11.63 -15.35 15.07
C ALA A 110 11.44 -14.11 14.19
N ASN A 111 12.45 -13.79 13.36
CA ASN A 111 12.36 -12.69 12.40
C ASN A 111 11.37 -12.99 11.28
N TRP A 112 11.29 -14.25 10.82
CA TRP A 112 10.25 -14.69 9.89
C TRP A 112 8.83 -14.50 10.45
N LEU A 113 8.61 -14.83 11.73
CA LEU A 113 7.32 -14.62 12.39
C LEU A 113 6.98 -13.13 12.57
N ALA A 114 7.98 -12.29 12.83
CA ALA A 114 7.79 -10.84 12.87
C ALA A 114 7.40 -10.29 11.50
N LEU A 115 8.08 -10.71 10.43
CA LEU A 115 7.78 -10.33 9.05
C LEU A 115 6.35 -10.70 8.66
N LEU A 116 5.91 -11.94 8.94
CA LEU A 116 4.54 -12.38 8.66
C LEU A 116 3.50 -11.54 9.40
N ARG A 117 3.79 -11.13 10.64
CA ARG A 117 2.92 -10.25 11.42
C ARG A 117 2.83 -8.85 10.80
N ASP A 118 3.93 -8.32 10.30
CA ASP A 118 3.97 -6.99 9.68
C ASP A 118 3.30 -6.97 8.31
N ILE A 119 3.43 -8.04 7.53
CA ILE A 119 2.68 -8.27 6.29
C ILE A 119 1.17 -8.31 6.59
N SER A 120 0.75 -9.05 7.62
CA SER A 120 -0.66 -9.10 8.04
C SER A 120 -1.21 -7.73 8.46
N LYS A 121 -0.43 -6.92 9.19
CA LYS A 121 -0.83 -5.55 9.57
C LYS A 121 -0.95 -4.60 8.38
N SER A 122 -0.05 -4.70 7.39
CA SER A 122 -0.06 -3.79 6.24
C SER A 122 -1.30 -3.96 5.36
N ARG A 123 -1.87 -5.18 5.29
CA ARG A 123 -3.12 -5.49 4.57
C ARG A 123 -4.31 -4.65 5.05
N HIS A 124 -4.46 -4.49 6.37
CA HIS A 124 -5.57 -3.72 6.94
C HIS A 124 -5.59 -2.25 6.51
N VAL A 125 -4.43 -1.68 6.19
CA VAL A 125 -4.31 -0.30 5.71
C VAL A 125 -4.74 -0.18 4.24
N VAL A 126 -4.49 -1.22 3.43
CA VAL A 126 -4.87 -1.26 2.01
C VAL A 126 -6.38 -1.48 1.86
N ASP A 127 -6.96 -2.39 2.65
CA ASP A 127 -8.38 -2.75 2.60
C ASP A 127 -9.32 -1.65 3.12
N GLY A 128 -8.82 -0.71 3.95
CA GLY A 128 -9.59 0.41 4.49
C GLY A 128 -9.82 1.58 3.52
N THR A 129 -9.27 1.52 2.29
CA THR A 129 -9.35 2.63 1.34
C THR A 129 -10.62 2.60 0.48
N VAL A 130 -11.25 3.76 0.30
CA VAL A 130 -12.49 3.90 -0.48
C VAL A 130 -12.19 3.70 -1.97
N ASN A 131 -12.89 2.75 -2.60
CA ASN A 131 -12.76 2.33 -4.01
C ASN A 131 -12.81 3.45 -5.05
N THR A 132 -13.47 4.57 -4.72
CA THR A 132 -13.59 5.73 -5.60
C THR A 132 -13.43 6.99 -4.78
N LYS A 133 -12.43 7.82 -5.11
CA LYS A 133 -12.29 9.15 -4.52
C LYS A 133 -12.55 10.20 -5.57
N THR A 134 -13.55 11.03 -5.31
CA THR A 134 -13.91 12.14 -6.19
C THR A 134 -13.27 13.42 -5.69
N PHE A 135 -12.53 14.09 -6.58
CA PHE A 135 -11.94 15.40 -6.37
C PHE A 135 -12.61 16.38 -7.34
N GLY A 136 -13.80 16.86 -6.97
CA GLY A 136 -14.62 17.68 -7.86
C GLY A 136 -14.99 16.89 -9.13
N VAL A 137 -14.49 17.34 -10.28
CA VAL A 137 -14.71 16.71 -11.60
C VAL A 137 -13.79 15.51 -11.83
N PHE A 138 -12.67 15.38 -11.08
CA PHE A 138 -11.84 14.18 -11.16
C PHE A 138 -12.49 13.03 -10.39
N ARG A 139 -12.77 11.94 -11.09
CA ARG A 139 -13.11 10.66 -10.47
C ARG A 139 -11.92 9.76 -10.62
N VAL A 140 -11.24 9.47 -9.51
CA VAL A 140 -10.19 8.45 -9.54
C VAL A 140 -10.80 7.13 -9.09
N ASN A 141 -10.88 6.19 -10.05
CA ASN A 141 -11.32 4.83 -9.80
C ASN A 141 -10.11 4.01 -9.40
N TYR A 142 -10.08 3.56 -8.15
CA TYR A 142 -8.99 2.74 -7.62
C TYR A 142 -9.32 1.25 -7.63
N GLN A 143 -10.51 0.84 -8.10
CA GLN A 143 -10.92 -0.57 -8.08
C GLN A 143 -9.97 -1.47 -8.88
N GLU A 144 -9.49 -1.01 -10.03
CA GLU A 144 -8.60 -1.80 -10.88
C GLU A 144 -7.18 -1.89 -10.30
N ILE A 145 -6.66 -0.77 -9.82
CA ILE A 145 -5.35 -0.70 -9.16
C ILE A 145 -5.37 -1.52 -7.86
N GLN A 146 -6.44 -1.42 -7.07
CA GLN A 146 -6.64 -2.20 -5.85
C GLN A 146 -6.66 -3.70 -6.14
N LYS A 147 -7.36 -4.14 -7.21
CA LYS A 147 -7.31 -5.55 -7.63
C LYS A 147 -5.90 -6.01 -7.97
N GLN A 148 -5.15 -5.20 -8.73
CA GLN A 148 -3.76 -5.53 -9.10
C GLN A 148 -2.84 -5.56 -7.87
N VAL A 149 -2.96 -4.58 -6.97
CA VAL A 149 -2.19 -4.53 -5.71
C VAL A 149 -2.54 -5.70 -4.80
N ASN A 150 -3.82 -6.04 -4.66
CA ASN A 150 -4.25 -7.20 -3.87
C ASN A 150 -3.72 -8.52 -4.47
N LEU A 151 -3.74 -8.65 -5.79
CA LEU A 151 -3.18 -9.81 -6.46
C LEU A 151 -1.66 -9.91 -6.27
N LYS A 152 -0.96 -8.78 -6.34
CA LYS A 152 0.49 -8.73 -6.07
C LYS A 152 0.79 -9.06 -4.61
N TYR A 153 0.03 -8.50 -3.66
CA TYR A 153 0.10 -8.84 -2.24
C TYR A 153 -0.08 -10.34 -2.03
N ASP A 154 -1.14 -10.93 -2.59
CA ASP A 154 -1.45 -12.35 -2.40
C ASP A 154 -0.34 -13.23 -2.97
N ASN A 155 0.23 -12.86 -4.13
CA ASN A 155 1.36 -13.56 -4.72
C ASN A 155 2.62 -13.45 -3.83
N THR A 156 2.95 -12.25 -3.38
CA THR A 156 4.09 -12.03 -2.47
C THR A 156 3.91 -12.77 -1.15
N ASN A 157 2.74 -12.69 -0.52
CA ASN A 157 2.42 -13.39 0.73
C ASN A 157 2.54 -14.90 0.54
N LYS A 158 2.04 -15.45 -0.58
CA LYS A 158 2.22 -16.86 -0.92
C LYS A 158 3.70 -17.23 -1.05
N CYS A 159 4.50 -16.43 -1.77
CA CYS A 159 5.94 -16.68 -1.91
C CYS A 159 6.66 -16.66 -0.57
N VAL A 160 6.38 -15.67 0.28
CA VAL A 160 6.94 -15.55 1.64
C VAL A 160 6.55 -16.75 2.50
N LEU A 161 5.28 -17.17 2.47
CA LEU A 161 4.78 -18.34 3.20
C LEU A 161 5.45 -19.64 2.75
N ILE A 162 5.63 -19.83 1.44
CA ILE A 162 6.33 -21.00 0.89
C ILE A 162 7.78 -21.01 1.35
N GLN A 163 8.47 -19.87 1.29
CA GLN A 163 9.85 -19.76 1.71
C GLN A 163 9.99 -20.00 3.22
N PHE A 164 9.11 -19.40 4.04
CA PHE A 164 9.06 -19.63 5.48
C PHE A 164 8.84 -21.11 5.80
N ARG A 165 7.88 -21.77 5.15
CA ARG A 165 7.62 -23.20 5.31
C ARG A 165 8.86 -24.03 5.00
N ASN A 166 9.56 -23.72 3.92
CA ASN A 166 10.78 -24.45 3.53
C ASN A 166 11.90 -24.25 4.55
N THR A 167 12.12 -23.03 5.04
CA THR A 167 13.13 -22.73 6.06
C THR A 167 12.78 -23.41 7.38
N LEU A 168 11.52 -23.30 7.83
CA LEU A 168 11.04 -23.93 9.05
C LEU A 168 11.20 -25.45 8.99
N GLY A 169 10.79 -26.09 7.89
CA GLY A 169 10.94 -27.53 7.71
C GLY A 169 12.40 -28.00 7.72
N LYS A 170 13.32 -27.24 7.08
CA LYS A 170 14.76 -27.54 7.12
C LYS A 170 15.32 -27.47 8.53
N GLU A 171 14.97 -26.42 9.28
CA GLU A 171 15.42 -26.23 10.66
C GLU A 171 14.82 -27.29 11.60
N MET A 172 13.55 -27.69 11.42
CA MET A 172 12.93 -28.77 12.18
C MET A 172 13.61 -30.13 11.94
N VAL A 173 13.94 -30.45 10.68
CA VAL A 173 14.69 -31.70 10.36
C VAL A 173 16.09 -31.66 10.95
N ALA A 174 16.79 -30.52 10.88
CA ALA A 174 18.10 -30.34 11.48
C ALA A 174 18.04 -30.50 13.01
N PHE A 175 17.08 -29.86 13.65
CA PHE A 175 16.82 -29.97 15.08
C PHE A 175 16.52 -31.41 15.53
N HIS A 176 15.65 -32.12 14.81
CA HIS A 176 15.35 -33.52 15.09
C HIS A 176 16.60 -34.41 14.98
N ARG A 177 17.46 -34.19 13.97
CA ARG A 177 18.75 -34.90 13.86
C ARG A 177 19.68 -34.61 15.04
N THR A 178 19.73 -33.36 15.50
CA THR A 178 20.52 -32.99 16.69
C THR A 178 20.00 -33.70 17.94
N ILE A 179 18.68 -33.72 18.17
CA ILE A 179 18.08 -34.44 19.30
C ILE A 179 18.40 -35.93 19.24
N LEU A 180 18.22 -36.57 18.06
CA LEU A 180 18.52 -37.99 17.90
C LEU A 180 20.00 -38.30 18.18
N SER A 181 20.92 -37.44 17.71
CA SER A 181 22.35 -37.61 17.98
C SER A 181 22.67 -37.49 19.47
N GLU A 182 22.11 -36.51 20.16
CA GLU A 182 22.26 -36.35 21.62
C GLU A 182 21.67 -37.55 22.37
N ARG A 183 20.49 -38.04 21.95
CA ARG A 183 19.86 -39.23 22.52
C ARG A 183 20.75 -40.45 22.37
N GLN A 184 21.30 -40.66 21.18
CA GLN A 184 22.20 -41.78 20.89
C GLN A 184 23.51 -41.69 21.69
N GLN A 185 24.05 -40.48 21.93
CA GLN A 185 25.21 -40.30 22.81
C GLN A 185 24.92 -40.70 24.26
N ILE A 186 23.72 -40.38 24.74
CA ILE A 186 23.27 -40.78 26.09
C ILE A 186 23.03 -42.30 26.16
N GLU A 187 22.32 -42.87 25.18
CA GLU A 187 22.03 -44.31 25.11
C GLU A 187 23.31 -45.16 25.00
N ASN A 188 24.32 -44.69 24.26
CA ASN A 188 25.61 -45.36 24.12
C ASN A 188 26.56 -45.15 25.31
N SER A 189 26.17 -44.34 26.31
CA SER A 189 26.99 -44.14 27.51
C SER A 189 26.87 -45.38 28.40
N ASN A 190 27.85 -46.28 28.27
CA ASN A 190 27.88 -47.53 29.04
C ASN A 190 28.46 -47.28 30.44
N PHE A 191 27.81 -47.79 31.48
CA PHE A 191 28.14 -47.53 32.90
C PHE A 191 29.05 -48.59 33.53
N ASP A 192 29.67 -49.43 32.71
CA ASP A 192 30.45 -50.58 33.18
C ASP A 192 31.70 -50.19 33.99
N THR A 193 32.19 -48.94 33.89
CA THR A 193 33.35 -48.45 34.66
C THR A 193 33.02 -47.23 35.51
N LEU A 194 33.68 -47.12 36.67
CA LEU A 194 33.53 -45.97 37.58
C LEU A 194 33.90 -44.64 36.88
N GLU A 195 34.91 -44.67 36.01
CA GLU A 195 35.33 -43.52 35.21
C GLU A 195 34.25 -43.08 34.21
N SER A 196 33.55 -44.01 33.55
CA SER A 196 32.48 -43.67 32.61
C SER A 196 31.25 -43.08 33.33
N ALA A 197 30.93 -43.59 34.53
CA ALA A 197 29.87 -43.05 35.38
C ALA A 197 30.16 -41.61 35.84
N VAL A 198 31.41 -41.30 36.21
CA VAL A 198 31.82 -39.93 36.58
C VAL A 198 31.73 -38.97 35.39
N VAL A 199 32.17 -39.39 34.20
CA VAL A 199 32.04 -38.60 32.96
C VAL A 199 30.57 -38.30 32.64
N PHE A 200 29.67 -39.26 32.86
CA PHE A 200 28.24 -39.05 32.69
C PHE A 200 27.66 -38.04 33.67
N LEU A 201 28.01 -38.12 34.97
CA LEU A 201 27.57 -37.18 35.99
C LEU A 201 28.00 -35.73 35.69
N VAL A 202 29.20 -35.54 35.12
CA VAL A 202 29.67 -34.23 34.67
C VAL A 202 28.90 -33.73 33.44
N LYS A 203 28.50 -34.62 32.52
CA LYS A 203 27.74 -34.26 31.30
C LYS A 203 26.25 -33.97 31.58
N GLN A 204 25.65 -34.61 32.58
CA GLN A 204 24.24 -34.45 32.95
C GLN A 204 23.76 -32.99 33.08
N PRO A 205 24.44 -32.09 33.81
CA PRO A 205 24.01 -30.69 33.92
C PRO A 205 24.08 -29.94 32.57
N ILE A 206 25.02 -30.30 31.69
CA ILE A 206 25.15 -29.71 30.35
C ILE A 206 23.95 -30.10 29.49
N ILE A 207 23.58 -31.38 29.51
CA ILE A 207 22.39 -31.91 28.81
C ILE A 207 21.13 -31.23 29.33
N LYS A 208 20.98 -31.11 30.66
CA LYS A 208 19.83 -30.43 31.28
C LYS A 208 19.72 -28.96 30.86
N LYS A 209 20.85 -28.25 30.74
CA LYS A 209 20.89 -26.87 30.22
C LYS A 209 20.50 -26.81 28.74
N ARG A 210 20.97 -27.77 27.92
CA ARG A 210 20.61 -27.87 26.50
C ARG A 210 19.12 -28.18 26.29
N MET A 211 18.51 -29.02 27.13
CA MET A 211 17.06 -29.28 27.11
C MET A 211 16.24 -27.99 27.27
N GLY A 212 16.66 -27.07 28.15
CA GLY A 212 16.00 -25.76 28.28
C GLY A 212 16.11 -24.85 27.05
N HIS A 213 17.18 -25.01 26.25
CA HIS A 213 17.29 -24.35 24.94
C HIS A 213 16.39 -25.04 23.91
N PHE A 214 16.41 -26.37 23.84
CA PHE A 214 15.57 -27.15 22.94
C PHE A 214 14.08 -26.88 23.16
N ASN A 215 13.61 -26.79 24.41
CA ASN A 215 12.22 -26.46 24.72
C ASN A 215 11.82 -25.07 24.20
N ARG A 216 12.71 -24.07 24.26
CA ARG A 216 12.44 -22.73 23.72
C ARG A 216 12.37 -22.76 22.20
N LEU A 217 13.28 -23.48 21.55
CA LEU A 217 13.27 -23.62 20.10
C LEU A 217 12.03 -24.40 19.61
N LEU A 218 11.63 -25.43 20.35
CA LEU A 218 10.41 -26.19 20.10
C LEU A 218 9.17 -25.31 20.22
N ALA A 219 9.10 -24.43 21.23
CA ALA A 219 8.03 -23.44 21.34
C ALA A 219 7.97 -22.51 20.11
N THR A 220 9.12 -22.05 19.60
CA THR A 220 9.15 -21.22 18.38
C THR A 220 8.73 -22.01 17.13
N PHE A 221 9.05 -23.30 17.04
CA PHE A 221 8.58 -24.17 15.95
C PHE A 221 7.06 -24.37 16.01
N VAL A 222 6.50 -24.61 17.20
CA VAL A 222 5.05 -24.71 17.43
C VAL A 222 4.35 -23.41 17.03
N ASP A 223 4.89 -22.25 17.40
CA ASP A 223 4.33 -20.96 16.99
C ASP A 223 4.42 -20.74 15.47
N GLY A 224 5.51 -21.22 14.84
CA GLY A 224 5.67 -21.26 13.39
C GLY A 224 4.63 -22.13 12.68
N GLU A 225 4.39 -23.32 13.20
CA GLU A 225 3.40 -24.26 12.68
C GLU A 225 1.96 -23.73 12.87
N LYS A 226 1.66 -23.10 14.01
CA LYS A 226 0.41 -22.37 14.25
C LYS A 226 0.21 -21.22 13.26
N ALA A 227 1.28 -20.49 12.93
CA ALA A 227 1.21 -19.42 11.94
C ALA A 227 0.90 -19.95 10.53
N LEU A 228 1.53 -21.06 10.13
CA LEU A 228 1.29 -21.72 8.83
C LEU A 228 -0.11 -22.32 8.72
N THR A 229 -0.59 -22.98 9.78
CA THR A 229 -1.94 -23.56 9.83
C THR A 229 -3.04 -22.49 9.82
N LYS A 230 -2.81 -21.36 10.49
CA LYS A 230 -3.71 -20.19 10.44
C LYS A 230 -3.88 -19.64 9.02
N GLU A 231 -2.80 -19.59 8.24
CA GLU A 231 -2.80 -19.15 6.84
C GLU A 231 -3.20 -20.26 5.83
N ARG A 232 -3.67 -21.43 6.32
CA ARG A 232 -4.12 -22.59 5.53
C ARG A 232 -3.08 -23.10 4.52
N VAL A 233 -1.80 -23.00 4.85
CA VAL A 233 -0.75 -23.59 4.02
C VAL A 233 -0.79 -25.11 4.16
N LYS A 234 -0.84 -25.85 3.04
CA LYS A 234 -0.75 -27.31 3.07
C LYS A 234 0.64 -27.71 3.58
N LEU A 235 0.68 -28.48 4.67
CA LEU A 235 1.89 -29.12 5.19
C LEU A 235 2.00 -30.49 4.49
N ASP A 236 3.08 -30.75 3.76
CA ASP A 236 3.29 -32.04 3.06
C ASP A 236 3.49 -33.19 4.06
N GLY A 237 3.27 -34.42 3.61
CA GLY A 237 3.41 -35.63 4.43
C GLY A 237 4.82 -35.97 4.94
N GLN A 238 5.85 -35.18 4.60
CA GLN A 238 7.20 -35.27 5.18
C GLN A 238 7.43 -34.26 6.32
N TRP A 239 6.41 -33.50 6.71
CA TRP A 239 6.49 -32.55 7.80
C TRP A 239 6.59 -33.28 9.15
N LEU A 240 7.64 -33.03 9.92
CA LEU A 240 7.64 -33.40 11.32
C LEU A 240 6.73 -32.42 12.07
N THR A 241 5.67 -32.92 12.68
CA THR A 241 4.85 -32.12 13.59
C THR A 241 5.64 -31.81 14.86
N ALA A 242 5.58 -30.57 15.36
CA ALA A 242 6.28 -30.22 16.58
C ALA A 242 5.71 -30.92 17.84
N GLU A 243 4.55 -31.57 17.71
CA GLU A 243 3.85 -32.30 18.79
C GLU A 243 4.26 -33.78 18.93
N THR A 244 5.10 -34.32 18.04
CA THR A 244 5.55 -35.74 18.06
C THR A 244 7.00 -35.90 18.47
#